data_AF-A0A8T6CDQ6-F1
#
_entry.id   AF-A0A8T6CDQ6-F1
#
_cell.length_a   1.000
_cell.length_b   1.000
_cell.length_c   1.000
_cell.angle_alpha   90.00
_cell.angle_beta   90.00
_cell.angle_gamma   90.00
#
_symmetry.space_group_name_H-M   'P 1'
#
loop_
_entity.id
_entity.type
_entity.pdbx_description
1 polymer ?
#
loop_
_entity_poly.entity_id
_entity_poly.type
_entity_poly.pdbx_seq_one_letter_code
_entity_poly.pdbx_strand_id
1 'polypeptide(L)'
;MDGLPFAPDAAIRDVDGEAVILGGGGRALLMQIAHPLVAQGVAEHSEWRANRYGRLLRTLRPMFAIVFGNAAEVRDAARGVNAVHRGVTGAGYHAGDPELLLWVHATLV
;
A
#
# COMPACT_ATOMS: atom_id res chain seq x y z
N MET A 1 8.12 11.75 -20.01
CA MET A 1 7.29 11.19 -18.93
C MET A 1 7.30 12.22 -17.82
N ASP A 2 6.23 13.01 -17.72
CA ASP A 2 6.14 14.21 -16.88
C ASP A 2 6.04 13.88 -15.38
N GLY A 3 7.01 13.12 -14.85
CA GLY A 3 7.06 12.71 -13.45
C GLY A 3 5.97 11.73 -13.01
N LEU A 4 5.29 11.07 -13.96
CA LEU A 4 4.29 10.03 -13.68
C LEU A 4 4.94 8.63 -13.62
N PRO A 5 4.54 7.76 -12.68
CA PRO A 5 5.06 6.39 -12.58
C PRO A 5 4.61 5.51 -13.74
N PHE A 6 3.41 5.77 -14.30
CA PHE A 6 2.78 4.98 -15.34
C PHE A 6 2.26 5.87 -16.46
N ALA A 7 2.44 5.43 -17.70
CA ALA A 7 1.89 6.09 -18.89
C ALA A 7 0.35 5.99 -18.89
N PRO A 8 -0.38 6.88 -19.58
CA PRO A 8 -1.84 6.82 -19.67
C PRO A 8 -2.41 5.51 -20.21
N ASP A 9 -1.67 4.82 -21.08
CA ASP A 9 -2.01 3.55 -21.72
C ASP A 9 -1.33 2.33 -21.05
N ALA A 10 -0.77 2.51 -19.86
CA ALA A 10 -0.13 1.41 -19.14
C ALA A 10 -1.19 0.42 -18.62
N ALA A 11 -0.96 -0.88 -18.83
CA ALA A 11 -1.89 -1.95 -18.44
C ALA A 11 -2.31 -1.91 -16.96
N ILE A 12 -1.45 -1.42 -16.06
CA ILE A 12 -1.80 -1.26 -14.64
C ILE A 12 -2.97 -0.30 -14.43
N ARG A 13 -3.11 0.75 -15.26
CA ARG A 13 -4.22 1.69 -15.17
C ARG A 13 -5.53 1.06 -15.62
N ASP A 14 -5.48 0.20 -16.63
CA ASP A 14 -6.66 -0.55 -17.08
C ASP A 14 -7.11 -1.53 -16.00
N VAL A 15 -6.17 -2.31 -15.45
CA VAL A 15 -6.44 -3.31 -14.41
C VAL A 15 -6.94 -2.68 -13.11
N ASP A 16 -6.23 -1.67 -12.58
CA ASP A 16 -6.59 -1.03 -11.31
C ASP A 16 -7.85 -0.15 -11.42
N GLY A 17 -8.33 0.11 -12.64
CA GLY A 17 -9.61 0.78 -12.89
C GLY A 17 -10.83 -0.12 -12.64
N GLU A 18 -10.63 -1.44 -12.64
CA GLU A 18 -11.70 -2.41 -12.49
C GLU A 18 -12.00 -2.73 -11.02
N ALA A 19 -13.28 -2.61 -10.64
CA ALA A 19 -13.72 -2.88 -9.26
C ALA A 19 -13.44 -4.33 -8.81
N VAL A 20 -13.30 -5.26 -9.76
CA VAL A 20 -13.03 -6.69 -9.49
C VAL A 20 -11.72 -6.90 -8.73
N ILE A 21 -10.72 -6.01 -8.91
CA ILE A 21 -9.43 -6.05 -8.19
C ILE A 21 -9.64 -6.04 -6.66
N LEU A 22 -10.65 -5.32 -6.17
CA LEU A 22 -10.94 -5.24 -4.74
C LEU A 22 -11.30 -6.62 -4.14
N GLY A 23 -11.81 -7.55 -4.95
CA GLY A 23 -12.08 -8.92 -4.53
C GLY A 23 -10.82 -9.68 -4.10
N GLY A 24 -9.65 -9.34 -4.66
CA GLY A 24 -8.35 -9.92 -4.30
C GLY A 24 -7.79 -9.39 -2.97
N GLY A 25 -8.29 -8.27 -2.47
CA GLY A 25 -7.75 -7.59 -1.29
C GLY A 25 -7.77 -8.45 -0.02
N GLY A 26 -8.80 -9.27 0.16
CA GLY A 26 -8.88 -10.20 1.30
C GLY A 26 -7.77 -11.23 1.31
N ARG A 27 -7.46 -11.83 0.13
CA ARG A 27 -6.33 -12.76 -0.04
C ARG A 27 -5.01 -12.07 0.26
N ALA A 28 -4.79 -10.89 -0.32
CA ALA A 28 -3.55 -10.15 -0.15
C ALA A 28 -3.30 -9.85 1.33
N LEU A 29 -4.31 -9.38 2.07
CA LEU A 29 -4.19 -9.08 3.49
C LEU A 29 -3.78 -10.32 4.32
N LEU A 30 -4.38 -11.48 4.04
CA LEU A 30 -4.02 -12.74 4.72
C LEU A 30 -2.57 -13.15 4.44
N MET A 31 -2.13 -12.99 3.19
CA MET A 31 -0.74 -13.28 2.80
C MET A 31 0.25 -12.28 3.40
N GLN A 32 -0.12 -11.00 3.50
CA GLN A 32 0.74 -9.96 4.09
C GLN A 32 1.06 -10.29 5.55
N ILE A 33 0.04 -10.63 6.33
CA ILE A 33 0.20 -10.98 7.75
C ILE A 33 0.71 -12.41 7.96
N ALA A 34 0.98 -13.18 6.91
CA ALA A 34 1.67 -14.46 7.04
C ALA A 34 3.16 -14.29 7.34
N HIS A 35 3.74 -13.11 7.06
CA HIS A 35 5.09 -12.77 7.51
C HIS A 35 5.07 -12.25 8.95
N PRO A 36 5.79 -12.87 9.91
CA PRO A 36 5.71 -12.54 11.33
C PRO A 36 5.97 -11.05 11.64
N LEU A 37 6.99 -10.46 11.01
CA LEU A 37 7.34 -9.05 11.23
C LEU A 37 6.30 -8.06 10.66
N VAL A 38 5.65 -8.43 9.55
CA VAL A 38 4.55 -7.63 8.99
C VAL A 38 3.32 -7.73 9.90
N ALA A 39 3.00 -8.95 10.37
CA ALA A 39 1.92 -9.17 11.32
C ALA A 39 2.12 -8.39 12.61
N GLN A 40 3.35 -8.38 13.15
CA GLN A 40 3.73 -7.61 14.33
C GLN A 40 3.54 -6.10 14.09
N GLY A 41 4.08 -5.55 12.99
CA GLY A 41 3.90 -4.14 12.64
C GLY A 41 2.43 -3.74 12.48
N VAL A 42 1.61 -4.61 11.89
CA VAL A 42 0.15 -4.39 11.82
C VAL A 42 -0.48 -4.43 13.21
N ALA A 43 -0.11 -5.38 14.07
CA ALA A 43 -0.67 -5.49 15.42
C ALA A 43 -0.35 -4.26 16.29
N GLU A 44 0.86 -3.72 16.16
CA GLU A 44 1.35 -2.61 16.98
C GLU A 44 0.89 -1.23 16.46
N HIS A 45 0.74 -1.05 15.14
CA HIS A 45 0.52 0.28 14.53
C HIS A 45 -0.79 0.42 13.74
N SER A 46 -1.65 -0.60 13.67
CA SER A 46 -2.88 -0.57 12.88
C SER A 46 -4.16 -0.53 13.72
N GLU A 47 -4.93 0.54 13.53
CA GLU A 47 -6.29 0.66 14.07
C GLU A 47 -7.35 -0.14 13.29
N TRP A 48 -6.95 -1.18 12.55
CA TRP A 48 -7.88 -1.89 11.64
C TRP A 48 -9.09 -2.46 12.37
N ARG A 49 -8.96 -2.89 13.63
CA ARG A 49 -10.10 -3.43 14.40
C ARG A 49 -11.15 -2.37 14.71
N ALA A 50 -10.70 -1.17 15.07
CA ALA A 50 -11.56 -0.06 15.49
C ALA A 50 -12.10 0.75 14.30
N ASN A 51 -11.36 0.85 13.20
CA ASN A 51 -11.73 1.65 12.03
C ASN A 51 -11.37 0.95 10.71
N ARG A 52 -12.12 -0.10 10.38
CA ARG A 52 -11.91 -0.94 9.18
C ARG A 52 -12.01 -0.14 7.88
N TYR A 53 -13.10 0.62 7.72
CA TYR A 53 -13.34 1.42 6.52
C TYR A 53 -12.31 2.55 6.36
N GLY A 54 -12.00 3.27 7.44
CA GLY A 54 -10.98 4.31 7.41
C GLY A 54 -9.57 3.76 7.19
N ARG A 55 -9.29 2.52 7.61
CA ARG A 55 -8.04 1.83 7.28
C ARG A 55 -7.98 1.46 5.80
N LEU A 56 -9.04 0.90 5.24
CA LEU A 56 -9.13 0.58 3.81
C LEU A 56 -8.90 1.83 2.96
N LEU A 57 -9.59 2.94 3.28
CA LEU A 57 -9.42 4.20 2.54
C LEU A 57 -8.00 4.78 2.65
N ARG A 58 -7.30 4.58 3.78
CA ARG A 58 -5.88 4.97 3.91
C ARG A 58 -4.94 4.17 3.02
N THR A 59 -5.33 2.96 2.61
CA THR A 59 -4.59 2.16 1.62
C THR A 59 -4.97 2.56 0.19
N LEU A 60 -6.27 2.63 -0.12
CA LEU A 60 -6.76 2.86 -1.49
C LEU A 60 -6.46 4.27 -2.01
N ARG A 61 -6.58 5.31 -1.17
CA ARG A 61 -6.35 6.71 -1.61
C ARG A 61 -4.94 6.93 -2.18
N PRO A 62 -3.84 6.62 -1.46
CA PRO A 62 -2.51 6.80 -2.02
C PRO A 62 -2.24 5.85 -3.19
N MET A 63 -2.77 4.63 -3.18
CA MET A 63 -2.66 3.70 -4.32
C MET A 63 -3.25 4.32 -5.59
N PHE A 64 -4.50 4.79 -5.54
CA PHE A 64 -5.14 5.43 -6.69
C PHE A 64 -4.46 6.74 -7.09
N ALA A 65 -3.94 7.53 -6.14
CA ALA A 65 -3.16 8.71 -6.47
C ALA A 65 -1.86 8.36 -7.23
N ILE A 66 -1.20 7.26 -6.88
CA ILE A 66 0.02 6.79 -7.57
C ILE A 66 -0.31 6.31 -8.99
N VAL A 67 -1.43 5.64 -9.19
CA VAL A 67 -1.80 5.01 -10.47
C VAL A 67 -2.47 6.00 -11.43
N PHE A 68 -3.37 6.85 -10.93
CA PHE A 68 -4.24 7.69 -11.75
C PHE A 68 -3.99 9.20 -11.59
N GLY A 69 -3.28 9.61 -10.53
CA GLY A 69 -3.08 11.01 -10.21
C GLY A 69 -2.11 11.73 -11.14
N ASN A 70 -2.11 13.06 -11.05
CA ASN A 70 -1.09 13.88 -11.68
C ASN A 70 0.23 13.85 -10.89
N ALA A 71 1.31 14.40 -11.47
CA ALA A 71 2.64 14.32 -10.89
C ALA A 71 2.75 14.93 -9.48
N ALA A 72 1.96 15.95 -9.13
CA ALA A 72 1.94 16.50 -7.78
C ALA A 72 1.25 15.54 -6.80
N GLU A 73 0.10 14.99 -7.17
CA GLU A 73 -0.64 14.01 -6.36
C GLU A 73 0.18 12.75 -6.09
N VAL A 74 0.88 12.23 -7.11
CA VAL A 74 1.79 11.09 -6.97
C VAL A 74 2.89 11.40 -5.95
N ARG A 75 3.56 12.55 -6.08
CA ARG A 75 4.64 12.95 -5.17
C ARG A 75 4.11 13.11 -3.74
N ASP A 76 2.93 13.67 -3.58
CA ASP A 76 2.32 13.91 -2.27
C ASP A 76 1.91 12.61 -1.59
N ALA A 77 1.30 11.69 -2.34
CA ALA A 77 0.97 10.35 -1.88
C ALA A 77 2.22 9.57 -1.46
N ALA A 78 3.26 9.56 -2.30
CA ALA A 78 4.52 8.90 -1.98
C ALA A 78 5.17 9.49 -0.71
N ARG A 79 5.21 10.82 -0.57
CA ARG A 79 5.74 11.47 0.65
C ARG A 79 4.92 11.11 1.88
N GLY A 80 3.59 11.10 1.77
CA GLY A 80 2.68 10.77 2.86
C GLY A 80 2.84 9.32 3.34
N VAL A 81 2.85 8.34 2.43
CA VAL A 81 3.08 6.92 2.75
C VAL A 81 4.43 6.75 3.42
N ASN A 82 5.50 7.32 2.84
CA ASN A 82 6.83 7.25 3.42
C ASN A 82 6.90 7.90 4.81
N ALA A 83 6.18 9.00 5.04
CA ALA A 83 6.13 9.64 6.36
C ALA A 83 5.47 8.77 7.42
N VAL A 84 4.38 8.09 7.07
CA VAL A 84 3.74 7.13 7.97
C VAL A 84 4.67 5.94 8.23
N HIS A 85 5.26 5.35 7.18
CA HIS A 85 6.12 4.18 7.31
C HIS A 85 7.39 4.44 8.14
N ARG A 86 7.93 5.67 8.14
CA ARG A 86 9.05 6.04 9.03
C ARG A 86 8.72 5.90 10.52
N GLY A 87 7.44 6.04 10.90
CA GLY A 87 6.98 5.87 12.28
C GLY A 87 6.60 4.42 12.64
N VAL A 88 6.57 3.51 11.66
CA VAL A 88 6.19 2.11 11.88
C VAL A 88 7.47 1.29 12.08
N THR A 89 7.95 1.30 13.31
CA THR A 89 9.15 0.58 13.75
C THR A 89 8.85 -0.19 15.04
N GLY A 90 9.60 -1.26 15.27
CA GLY A 90 9.50 -2.06 16.48
C GLY A 90 10.65 -3.04 16.61
N ALA A 91 10.52 -4.00 17.52
CA ALA A 91 11.58 -4.98 17.77
C ALA A 91 11.80 -5.86 16.54
N GLY A 92 12.93 -5.66 15.85
CA GLY A 92 13.33 -6.47 14.70
C GLY A 92 12.63 -6.12 13.38
N TYR A 93 11.89 -5.00 13.31
CA TYR A 93 11.29 -4.57 12.05
C TYR A 93 11.22 -3.04 11.91
N HIS A 94 11.22 -2.58 10.66
CA HIS A 94 10.78 -1.24 10.28
C HIS A 94 10.05 -1.32 8.93
N ALA A 95 8.98 -0.53 8.74
CA ALA A 95 8.17 -0.61 7.52
C ALA A 95 8.91 -0.13 6.25
N GLY A 96 10.08 0.50 6.41
CA GLY A 96 10.98 0.84 5.31
C GLY A 96 11.96 -0.28 4.92
N ASP A 97 11.89 -1.46 5.51
CA ASP A 97 12.77 -2.59 5.21
C ASP A 97 12.48 -3.10 3.79
N PRO A 98 13.46 -3.09 2.87
CA PRO A 98 13.27 -3.57 1.50
C PRO A 98 12.74 -5.00 1.40
N GLU A 99 13.12 -5.90 2.31
CA GLU A 99 12.64 -7.30 2.27
C GLU A 99 11.16 -7.39 2.67
N LEU A 100 10.76 -6.62 3.69
CA LEU A 100 9.36 -6.57 4.12
C LEU A 100 8.47 -5.86 3.09
N LEU A 101 8.98 -4.80 2.46
CA LEU A 101 8.29 -4.12 1.36
C LEU A 101 8.10 -5.05 0.16
N LEU A 102 9.13 -5.82 -0.20
CA LEU A 102 9.05 -6.81 -1.27
C LEU A 102 8.03 -7.90 -0.94
N TRP A 103 8.02 -8.42 0.30
CA TRP A 103 7.00 -9.38 0.74
C TRP A 103 5.59 -8.83 0.51
N VAL A 104 5.31 -7.64 1.04
CA VAL A 104 3.98 -7.00 0.90
C VAL A 104 3.63 -6.80 -0.56
N HIS A 105 4.56 -6.33 -1.40
CA HIS A 105 4.32 -6.15 -2.83
C HIS A 105 3.99 -7.48 -3.54
N ALA A 106 4.73 -8.54 -3.25
CA ALA A 106 4.53 -9.87 -3.84
C ALA A 106 3.16 -10.49 -3.51
N THR A 107 2.49 -10.03 -2.45
CA THR A 107 1.12 -10.49 -2.12
C THR A 107 0.01 -9.87 -2.97
N LEU A 108 0.32 -8.77 -3.67
CA LEU A 108 -0.63 -8.00 -4.49
C LEU A 108 -0.66 -8.46 -5.96
N VAL A 109 0.33 -9.24 -6.38
CA VAL A 109 0.45 -9.87 -7.70
C VAL A 109 0.01 -11.33 -7.70
#